data_AF-U9V4A7-F1
#
_entry.id   AF-U9V4A7-F1
#
_cell.length_a   1.000
_cell.length_b   1.000
_cell.length_c   1.000
_cell.angle_alpha   90.00
_cell.angle_beta   90.00
_cell.angle_gamma   90.00
#
_symmetry.space_group_name_H-M   'P 1'
#
loop_
_entity.id
_entity.type
_entity.pdbx_description
1 polymer ?
#
loop_
_entity_poly.entity_id
_entity_poly.type
_entity_poly.pdbx_seq_one_letter_code
_entity_poly.pdbx_strand_id
1 'polypeptide(L)'
;MRTASPLIYPVPYLGTYHHLDTITRIDFVWSCPLLRQYMLTASIFDAHDLHISDHNPIITYFDASLLSDAIKSARARQLGRNTRRVFKYDSISTDQWTAFADNLDKLCPIDPLVFDAWPLNQKCEYLHSRIIKAANSTLPSVTVGNTYIPKKPKDLESLCQSYRFLSKVAKTIRSLHKTPTSYSVHYETKWFSYYIRLNNLLFFYKNTFVTPITLPSFLRDERIDDFANLLQTLENMTLLLRSLLLLKEKEFQASSIQAKIDAQNDNFTNDISTFIESALSRTRR
;
A
#
# COMPACT_ATOMS: atom_id res chain seq x y z
N MET A 1 27.69 -1.92 -17.83
CA MET A 1 27.69 -0.59 -17.19
C MET A 1 26.59 0.26 -17.82
N ARG A 2 25.59 0.71 -17.06
CA ARG A 2 24.67 1.77 -17.48
C ARG A 2 25.16 3.05 -16.81
N THR A 3 25.65 3.99 -17.61
CA THR A 3 26.19 5.26 -17.15
C THR A 3 25.07 6.10 -16.53
N ALA A 4 25.18 6.42 -15.24
CA ALA A 4 24.38 7.46 -14.62
C ALA A 4 24.99 8.82 -15.02
N SER A 5 24.16 9.79 -15.36
CA SER A 5 24.59 11.15 -15.72
C SER A 5 24.09 12.13 -14.65
N PRO A 6 24.88 13.15 -14.28
CA PRO A 6 24.43 14.17 -13.36
C PRO A 6 23.21 14.90 -13.93
N LEU A 7 22.23 15.16 -13.06
CA LEU A 7 20.88 15.59 -13.45
C LEU A 7 20.70 17.12 -13.48
N ILE A 8 21.73 17.89 -13.16
CA ILE A 8 21.61 19.33 -12.97
C ILE A 8 22.50 20.11 -13.94
N TYR A 9 21.89 20.98 -14.75
CA TYR A 9 22.59 21.96 -15.59
C TYR A 9 23.05 23.16 -14.73
N PRO A 10 24.23 23.74 -15.00
CA PRO A 10 24.84 24.72 -14.11
C PRO A 10 24.10 26.07 -14.14
N VAL A 11 23.71 26.56 -12.96
CA VAL A 11 23.42 27.98 -12.70
C VAL A 11 24.68 28.57 -12.04
N PRO A 12 25.25 29.70 -12.48
CA PRO A 12 26.66 29.99 -12.25
C PRO A 12 27.04 30.42 -10.82
N TYR A 13 26.07 30.56 -9.89
CA TYR A 13 26.31 31.23 -8.61
C TYR A 13 25.79 30.48 -7.37
N LEU A 14 25.22 29.27 -7.52
CA LEU A 14 24.63 28.53 -6.39
C LEU A 14 25.31 27.16 -6.21
N GLY A 15 25.95 26.96 -5.06
CA GLY A 15 26.60 25.71 -4.68
C GLY A 15 25.82 24.91 -3.65
N THR A 16 26.21 23.66 -3.45
CA THR A 16 25.63 22.78 -2.42
C THR A 16 26.39 22.85 -1.10
N TYR A 17 27.57 23.47 -1.08
CA TYR A 17 28.41 23.64 0.09
C TYR A 17 29.01 25.04 0.12
N HIS A 18 28.95 25.68 1.28
CA HIS A 18 29.48 27.01 1.56
C HIS A 18 30.45 26.95 2.73
N HIS A 19 31.69 27.36 2.53
CA HIS A 19 32.64 27.55 3.61
C HIS A 19 33.42 28.84 3.41
N LEU A 20 33.25 29.78 4.35
CA LEU A 20 33.75 31.15 4.21
C LEU A 20 33.30 31.74 2.86
N ASP A 21 34.22 32.27 2.06
CA ASP A 21 33.95 32.83 0.73
C ASP A 21 33.95 31.78 -0.41
N THR A 22 34.04 30.49 -0.07
CA THR A 22 34.12 29.41 -1.06
C THR A 22 32.77 28.72 -1.23
N ILE A 23 32.28 28.71 -2.46
CA ILE A 23 31.06 28.01 -2.88
C ILE A 23 31.46 26.82 -3.75
N THR A 24 31.10 25.61 -3.34
CA THR A 24 31.36 24.39 -4.13
C THR A 24 30.10 23.57 -4.33
N ARG A 25 30.16 22.66 -5.31
CA ARG A 25 29.08 21.74 -5.62
C ARG A 25 29.60 20.30 -5.52
N ILE A 26 29.50 19.75 -4.33
CA ILE A 26 30.01 18.42 -3.99
C ILE A 26 28.90 17.40 -3.74
N ASP A 27 27.66 17.87 -3.61
CA ASP A 27 26.48 17.03 -3.40
C ASP A 27 25.75 16.79 -4.73
N PHE A 28 25.37 15.54 -4.98
CA PHE A 28 24.74 15.13 -6.23
C PHE A 28 23.62 14.15 -5.97
N VAL A 29 22.54 14.29 -6.75
CA VAL A 29 21.47 13.29 -6.84
C VAL A 29 21.69 12.46 -8.09
N TRP A 30 21.81 11.15 -7.92
CA TRP A 30 21.94 10.18 -9.02
C TRP A 30 20.64 9.37 -9.14
N SER A 31 20.11 9.23 -10.35
CA SER A 31 18.95 8.36 -10.62
C SER A 31 19.29 7.30 -11.66
N CYS A 32 18.60 6.16 -11.59
CA CYS A 32 18.68 5.19 -12.67
C CYS A 32 17.93 5.72 -13.92
N PRO A 33 18.24 5.21 -15.13
CA PRO A 33 17.57 5.65 -16.35
C PRO A 33 16.05 5.50 -16.34
N LEU A 34 15.52 4.53 -15.58
CA LEU A 34 14.08 4.29 -15.45
C LEU A 34 13.36 5.38 -14.65
N LEU A 35 14.04 6.01 -13.68
CA LEU A 35 13.47 7.12 -12.89
C LEU A 35 13.60 8.45 -13.61
N ARG A 36 14.57 8.57 -14.54
CA ARG A 36 14.84 9.79 -15.29
C ARG A 36 13.62 10.26 -16.09
N GLN A 37 12.83 9.33 -16.63
CA GLN A 37 11.63 9.67 -17.41
C GLN A 37 10.49 10.28 -16.56
N TYR A 38 10.56 10.14 -15.24
CA TYR A 38 9.57 10.70 -14.31
C TYR A 38 10.11 11.93 -13.57
N MET A 39 11.38 12.31 -13.76
CA MET A 39 11.95 13.47 -13.09
C MET A 39 11.46 14.74 -13.80
N LEU A 40 10.81 15.63 -13.05
CA LEU A 40 10.30 16.90 -13.57
C LEU A 40 11.39 17.97 -13.55
N THR A 41 12.04 18.14 -12.40
CA THR A 41 13.13 19.12 -12.22
C THR A 41 13.94 18.82 -10.96
N ALA A 42 15.13 19.41 -10.85
CA ALA A 42 15.96 19.39 -9.65
C ALA A 42 16.58 20.78 -9.43
N SER A 43 16.55 21.28 -8.21
CA SER A 43 17.08 22.59 -7.84
C SER A 43 17.83 22.53 -6.52
N ILE A 44 18.86 23.36 -6.37
CA ILE A 44 19.48 23.63 -5.08
C ILE A 44 18.59 24.64 -4.37
N PHE A 45 18.19 24.35 -3.14
CA PHE A 45 17.49 25.29 -2.28
C PHE A 45 18.52 26.08 -1.48
N ASP A 46 18.51 27.40 -1.65
CA ASP A 46 19.41 28.28 -0.93
C ASP A 46 18.97 28.38 0.53
N ALA A 47 19.71 27.69 1.40
CA ALA A 47 19.49 27.67 2.83
C ALA A 47 20.54 28.51 3.57
N HIS A 48 21.36 29.29 2.86
CA HIS A 48 22.47 30.03 3.45
C HIS A 48 22.00 30.98 4.55
N ASP A 49 20.91 31.72 4.28
CA ASP A 49 20.30 32.68 5.21
C ASP A 49 19.61 32.02 6.42
N LEU A 50 19.40 30.70 6.38
CA LEU A 50 18.76 29.97 7.48
C LEU A 50 19.77 29.60 8.57
N HIS A 51 21.08 29.66 8.31
CA HIS A 51 22.17 29.29 9.23
C HIS A 51 22.01 27.89 9.87
N ILE A 52 21.29 26.97 9.23
CA ILE A 52 21.03 25.62 9.75
C ILE A 52 22.21 24.68 9.44
N SER A 53 22.87 24.86 8.30
CA SER A 53 24.01 24.07 7.84
C SER A 53 24.81 24.88 6.82
N ASP A 54 26.08 24.53 6.67
CA ASP A 54 26.98 24.91 5.58
C ASP A 54 26.63 24.24 4.23
N HIS A 55 25.66 23.32 4.19
CA HIS A 55 25.16 22.69 2.98
C HIS A 55 23.78 23.22 2.55
N ASN A 56 23.64 23.49 1.26
CA ASN A 56 22.36 23.77 0.62
C ASN A 56 21.71 22.47 0.11
N PRO A 57 20.46 22.15 0.53
CA PRO A 57 19.82 20.91 0.12
C PRO A 57 19.45 20.91 -1.37
N ILE A 58 19.51 19.72 -1.99
CA ILE A 58 19.04 19.51 -3.36
C ILE A 58 17.61 18.96 -3.31
N ILE A 59 16.67 19.67 -3.91
CA ILE A 59 15.28 19.25 -4.04
C ILE A 59 15.06 18.70 -5.44
N THR A 60 14.57 17.47 -5.55
CA THR A 60 14.22 16.82 -6.83
C THR A 60 12.74 16.52 -6.87
N TYR A 61 12.07 16.91 -7.95
CA TYR A 61 10.65 16.69 -8.18
C TYR A 61 10.44 15.55 -9.17
N PHE A 62 9.53 14.63 -8.82
CA PHE A 62 9.12 13.52 -9.68
C PHE A 62 7.62 13.59 -9.95
N ASP A 63 7.22 13.14 -11.13
CA ASP A 63 5.82 12.90 -11.46
C ASP A 63 5.27 11.75 -10.61
N ALA A 64 4.15 12.00 -9.94
CA ALA A 64 3.45 11.02 -9.11
C ALA A 64 2.93 9.81 -9.92
N SER A 65 2.82 9.92 -11.25
CA SER A 65 2.48 8.81 -12.14
C SER A 65 3.41 7.61 -11.99
N LEU A 66 4.68 7.84 -11.60
CA LEU A 66 5.66 6.81 -11.22
C LEU A 66 5.08 5.81 -10.22
N LEU A 67 4.33 6.29 -9.22
CA LEU A 67 3.74 5.44 -8.18
C LEU A 67 2.68 4.52 -8.78
N SER A 68 1.84 5.04 -9.67
CA SER A 68 0.78 4.27 -10.32
C SER A 68 1.34 3.21 -11.26
N ASP A 69 2.38 3.51 -12.03
CA ASP A 69 2.98 2.55 -12.96
C ASP A 69 3.83 1.48 -12.24
N ALA A 70 4.50 1.86 -11.14
CA ALA A 70 5.12 0.89 -10.23
C ALA A 70 4.07 -0.05 -9.63
N ILE A 71 2.91 0.46 -9.20
CA ILE A 71 1.80 -0.36 -8.68
C ILE A 71 1.22 -1.29 -9.74
N LYS A 72 1.01 -0.83 -10.99
CA LYS A 72 0.50 -1.68 -12.08
C LYS A 72 1.43 -2.84 -12.39
N SER A 73 2.74 -2.60 -12.47
CA SER A 73 3.72 -3.67 -12.75
C SER A 73 3.86 -4.65 -11.57
N ALA A 74 3.85 -4.15 -10.33
CA ALA A 74 3.84 -4.99 -9.14
C ALA A 74 2.56 -5.83 -9.05
N ARG A 75 1.40 -5.23 -9.36
CA ARG A 75 0.09 -5.89 -9.40
C ARG A 75 0.01 -6.93 -10.51
N ALA A 76 0.50 -6.66 -11.71
CA ALA A 76 0.57 -7.63 -12.80
C ALA A 76 1.45 -8.83 -12.42
N ARG A 77 2.61 -8.60 -11.79
CA ARG A 77 3.49 -9.65 -11.26
C ARG A 77 2.84 -10.47 -10.14
N GLN A 78 1.91 -9.89 -9.37
CA GLN A 78 1.17 -10.58 -8.32
C GLN A 78 -0.02 -11.37 -8.85
N LEU A 79 -0.76 -10.80 -9.80
CA LEU A 79 -1.85 -11.50 -10.49
C LEU A 79 -1.33 -12.73 -11.25
N GLY A 80 -0.10 -12.66 -11.79
CA GLY A 80 0.60 -13.81 -12.38
C GLY A 80 1.20 -14.79 -11.36
N ARG A 81 1.17 -14.49 -10.05
CA ARG A 81 1.73 -15.30 -8.97
C ARG A 81 0.68 -15.52 -7.88
N ASN A 82 -0.38 -16.26 -8.24
CA ASN A 82 -1.34 -16.81 -7.26
C ASN A 82 -0.70 -17.88 -6.35
N THR A 83 0.59 -18.16 -6.52
CA THR A 83 1.35 -19.09 -5.69
C THR A 83 2.70 -18.48 -5.28
N ARG A 84 3.22 -18.93 -4.15
CA ARG A 84 4.57 -18.65 -3.68
C ARG A 84 5.28 -19.97 -3.34
N ARG A 85 6.60 -19.98 -3.49
CA ARG A 85 7.45 -21.09 -3.05
C ARG A 85 7.84 -20.86 -1.59
N VAL A 86 7.69 -21.89 -0.76
CA VAL A 86 8.09 -21.90 0.65
C VAL A 86 9.06 -23.06 0.85
N PHE A 87 10.25 -22.78 1.37
CA PHE A 87 11.24 -23.79 1.74
C PHE A 87 10.85 -24.41 3.08
N LYS A 88 11.06 -25.72 3.25
CA LYS A 88 10.70 -26.44 4.47
C LYS A 88 11.93 -26.62 5.37
N TYR A 89 12.35 -25.56 6.06
CA TYR A 89 13.63 -25.54 6.76
C TYR A 89 13.73 -26.59 7.87
N ASP A 90 12.64 -26.81 8.61
CA ASP A 90 12.55 -27.79 9.69
C ASP A 90 12.76 -29.25 9.27
N SER A 91 12.69 -29.53 7.95
CA SER A 91 12.83 -30.88 7.39
C SER A 91 14.12 -31.09 6.61
N ILE A 92 15.02 -30.10 6.59
CA ILE A 92 16.26 -30.16 5.81
C ILE A 92 17.29 -31.00 6.56
N SER A 93 17.81 -32.03 5.91
CA SER A 93 18.90 -32.84 6.46
C SER A 93 20.24 -32.10 6.37
N THR A 94 21.22 -32.53 7.18
CA THR A 94 22.60 -32.02 7.11
C THR A 94 23.17 -32.12 5.69
N ASP A 95 22.93 -33.24 4.99
CA ASP A 95 23.42 -33.44 3.62
C ASP A 95 22.83 -32.41 2.63
N GLN A 96 21.55 -32.05 2.80
CA GLN A 96 20.92 -31.02 1.97
C GLN A 96 21.45 -29.62 2.27
N TRP A 97 21.78 -29.33 3.53
CA TRP A 97 22.46 -28.09 3.92
C TRP A 97 23.88 -28.02 3.34
N THR A 98 24.64 -29.12 3.41
CA THR A 98 25.96 -29.22 2.79
C THR A 98 25.86 -29.02 1.27
N ALA A 99 24.92 -29.69 0.60
CA ALA A 99 24.70 -29.52 -0.82
C ALA A 99 24.29 -28.07 -1.19
N PHE A 100 23.52 -27.39 -0.34
CA PHE A 100 23.22 -25.98 -0.50
C PHE A 100 24.47 -25.10 -0.38
N ALA A 101 25.29 -25.31 0.66
CA ALA A 101 26.52 -24.56 0.88
C ALA A 101 27.50 -24.74 -0.30
N ASP A 102 27.76 -25.99 -0.70
CA ASP A 102 28.64 -26.31 -1.83
C ASP A 102 28.17 -25.65 -3.14
N ASN A 103 26.86 -25.59 -3.36
CA ASN A 103 26.29 -24.93 -4.53
C ASN A 103 26.37 -23.41 -4.43
N LEU A 104 26.12 -22.85 -3.25
CA LEU A 104 26.26 -21.41 -3.02
C LEU A 104 27.70 -20.95 -3.24
N ASP A 105 28.69 -21.69 -2.76
CA ASP A 105 30.11 -21.40 -2.96
C ASP A 105 30.48 -21.42 -4.45
N LYS A 106 30.02 -22.44 -5.20
CA LYS A 106 30.19 -22.51 -6.66
C LYS A 106 29.55 -21.33 -7.39
N LEU A 107 28.43 -20.82 -6.88
CA LEU A 107 27.70 -19.70 -7.44
C LEU A 107 28.31 -18.33 -7.08
N CYS A 108 29.29 -18.31 -6.18
CA CYS A 108 29.97 -17.13 -5.65
C CYS A 108 31.49 -17.10 -5.97
N PRO A 109 31.94 -17.18 -7.23
CA PRO A 109 33.36 -17.25 -7.59
C PRO A 109 34.10 -15.91 -7.49
N ILE A 110 33.54 -14.93 -6.77
CA ILE A 110 34.04 -13.56 -6.77
C ILE A 110 35.15 -13.40 -5.74
N ASP A 111 36.20 -12.69 -6.13
CA ASP A 111 37.30 -12.37 -5.24
C ASP A 111 36.82 -11.47 -4.06
N PRO A 112 37.19 -11.78 -2.81
CA PRO A 112 36.76 -11.01 -1.64
C PRO A 112 37.15 -9.53 -1.68
N LEU A 113 38.32 -9.18 -2.21
CA LEU A 113 38.76 -7.78 -2.31
C LEU A 113 37.91 -7.01 -3.33
N VAL A 114 37.56 -7.66 -4.44
CA VAL A 114 36.64 -7.09 -5.43
C VAL A 114 35.24 -6.94 -4.85
N PHE A 115 34.75 -7.94 -4.10
CA PHE A 115 33.46 -7.87 -3.43
C PHE A 115 33.43 -6.73 -2.42
N ASP A 116 34.49 -6.57 -1.61
CA ASP A 116 34.54 -5.58 -0.55
C ASP A 116 34.50 -4.15 -1.06
N ALA A 117 35.06 -3.90 -2.24
CA ALA A 117 35.01 -2.62 -2.92
C ALA A 117 33.61 -2.25 -3.45
N TRP A 118 32.64 -3.18 -3.44
CA TRP A 118 31.30 -2.90 -3.96
C TRP A 118 30.45 -2.04 -3.01
N PRO A 119 29.58 -1.18 -3.57
CA PRO A 119 28.50 -0.54 -2.81
C PRO A 119 27.59 -1.56 -2.12
N LEU A 120 27.09 -1.23 -0.91
CA LEU A 120 26.27 -2.12 -0.08
C LEU A 120 25.07 -2.72 -0.83
N ASN A 121 24.35 -1.90 -1.61
CA ASN A 121 23.23 -2.37 -2.41
C ASN A 121 23.63 -3.43 -3.45
N GLN A 122 24.80 -3.30 -4.07
CA GLN A 122 25.33 -4.31 -5.00
C GLN A 122 25.72 -5.60 -4.26
N LYS A 123 26.35 -5.49 -3.08
CA LYS A 123 26.64 -6.63 -2.21
C LYS A 123 25.34 -7.40 -1.86
N CYS A 124 24.32 -6.69 -1.39
CA CYS A 124 23.04 -7.28 -1.01
C CYS A 124 22.34 -7.96 -2.19
N GLU A 125 22.24 -7.31 -3.35
CA GLU A 125 21.59 -7.89 -4.54
C GLU A 125 22.34 -9.13 -5.05
N TYR A 126 23.68 -9.07 -5.05
CA TYR A 126 24.51 -10.20 -5.44
C TYR A 126 24.28 -11.41 -4.54
N LEU A 127 24.45 -11.23 -3.23
CA LEU A 127 24.25 -12.31 -2.25
C LEU A 127 22.83 -12.85 -2.32
N HIS A 128 21.82 -11.98 -2.28
CA HIS A 128 20.42 -12.39 -2.34
C HIS A 128 20.12 -13.20 -3.62
N SER A 129 20.61 -12.77 -4.78
CA SER A 129 20.43 -13.51 -6.03
C SER A 129 21.03 -14.92 -5.98
N ARG A 130 22.23 -15.07 -5.43
CA ARG A 130 22.93 -16.37 -5.34
C ARG A 130 22.34 -17.28 -4.29
N ILE A 131 22.02 -16.77 -3.10
CA ILE A 131 21.33 -17.51 -2.04
C ILE A 131 20.01 -18.08 -2.56
N ILE A 132 19.18 -17.24 -3.21
CA ILE A 132 17.90 -17.70 -3.77
C ILE A 132 18.11 -18.73 -4.89
N LYS A 133 19.14 -18.56 -5.73
CA LYS A 133 19.45 -19.52 -6.80
C LYS A 133 19.89 -20.88 -6.24
N ALA A 134 20.81 -20.90 -5.27
CA ALA A 134 21.25 -22.10 -4.58
C ALA A 134 20.05 -22.79 -3.89
N ALA A 135 19.29 -22.04 -3.09
CA ALA A 135 18.16 -22.56 -2.34
C ALA A 135 17.11 -23.22 -3.26
N ASN A 136 16.79 -22.58 -4.39
CA ASN A 136 15.85 -23.13 -5.36
C ASN A 136 16.29 -24.46 -6.00
N SER A 137 17.59 -24.73 -6.01
CA SER A 137 18.16 -25.93 -6.64
C SER A 137 18.41 -27.06 -5.65
N THR A 138 18.67 -26.77 -4.38
CA THR A 138 19.10 -27.77 -3.40
C THR A 138 18.10 -28.00 -2.27
N LEU A 139 17.31 -26.99 -1.90
CA LEU A 139 16.43 -27.09 -0.73
C LEU A 139 15.02 -27.57 -1.10
N PRO A 140 14.43 -28.46 -0.28
CA PRO A 140 13.06 -28.88 -0.45
C PRO A 140 12.11 -27.68 -0.29
N SER A 141 11.18 -27.54 -1.22
CA SER A 141 10.18 -26.47 -1.19
C SER A 141 8.82 -26.93 -1.69
N VAL A 142 7.79 -26.23 -1.22
CA VAL A 142 6.41 -26.42 -1.67
C VAL A 142 5.88 -25.15 -2.29
N THR A 143 5.08 -25.31 -3.34
CA THR A 143 4.34 -24.20 -3.94
C THR A 143 3.01 -24.10 -3.23
N VAL A 144 2.81 -23.02 -2.46
CA VAL A 144 1.57 -22.76 -1.74
C VAL A 144 0.82 -21.62 -2.41
N GLY A 145 -0.51 -21.70 -2.41
CA GLY A 145 -1.35 -20.59 -2.89
C GLY A 145 -1.14 -19.34 -2.05
N ASN A 146 -1.16 -18.17 -2.70
CA ASN A 146 -1.27 -16.87 -2.03
C ASN A 146 -2.73 -16.60 -1.62
N THR A 147 -3.39 -17.59 -1.01
CA THR A 147 -4.81 -17.53 -0.64
C THR A 147 -5.07 -16.81 0.69
N TYR A 148 -4.05 -16.19 1.28
CA TYR A 148 -4.25 -15.38 2.48
C TYR A 148 -4.93 -14.06 2.14
N ILE A 149 -6.25 -14.05 2.30
CA ILE A 149 -7.03 -12.83 2.50
C ILE A 149 -6.99 -12.59 4.01
N PRO A 150 -6.42 -11.47 4.49
CA PRO A 150 -6.51 -11.11 5.90
C PRO A 150 -7.98 -11.15 6.30
N LYS A 151 -8.33 -11.99 7.27
CA LYS A 151 -9.70 -12.05 7.78
C LYS A 151 -10.02 -10.66 8.32
N LYS A 152 -10.94 -9.95 7.64
CA LYS A 152 -11.45 -8.69 8.16
C LYS A 152 -12.18 -8.98 9.47
N PRO A 153 -12.02 -8.13 10.49
CA PRO A 153 -12.85 -8.19 11.68
C PRO A 153 -14.34 -8.16 11.30
N LYS A 154 -15.19 -8.89 12.05
CA LYS A 154 -16.63 -9.04 11.74
C LYS A 154 -17.36 -7.69 11.71
N ASP A 155 -16.97 -6.78 12.58
CA ASP A 155 -17.43 -5.40 12.66
C ASP A 155 -17.07 -4.60 11.40
N LEU A 156 -15.84 -4.73 10.91
CA LEU A 156 -15.39 -4.07 9.66
C LEU A 156 -16.12 -4.64 8.44
N GLU A 157 -16.38 -5.94 8.42
CA GLU A 157 -17.19 -6.58 7.39
C GLU A 157 -18.65 -6.09 7.43
N SER A 158 -19.25 -6.03 8.62
CA SER A 158 -20.60 -5.50 8.83
C SER A 158 -20.70 -4.04 8.36
N LEU A 159 -19.71 -3.20 8.70
CA LEU A 159 -19.62 -1.82 8.23
C LEU A 159 -19.54 -1.72 6.70
N CYS A 160 -18.74 -2.57 6.05
CA CYS A 160 -18.67 -2.64 4.59
C CYS A 160 -20.02 -3.03 3.98
N GLN A 161 -20.74 -3.98 4.58
CA GLN A 161 -22.07 -4.38 4.13
C GLN A 161 -23.09 -3.25 4.30
N SER A 162 -23.06 -2.52 5.41
CA SER A 162 -23.89 -1.34 5.67
C SER A 162 -23.64 -0.24 4.63
N TYR A 163 -22.37 0.06 4.32
CA TYR A 163 -21.99 1.01 3.27
C TYR A 163 -22.49 0.59 1.88
N ARG A 164 -22.32 -0.69 1.50
CA ARG A 164 -22.82 -1.21 0.22
C ARG A 164 -24.34 -1.14 0.12
N PHE A 165 -25.04 -1.46 1.21
CA PHE A 165 -26.48 -1.34 1.29
C PHE A 165 -26.93 0.10 1.07
N LEU A 166 -26.37 1.04 1.82
CA LEU A 166 -26.72 2.46 1.72
C LEU A 166 -26.44 3.04 0.32
N SER A 167 -25.30 2.69 -0.27
CA SER A 167 -24.97 3.06 -1.66
C SER A 167 -25.99 2.53 -2.68
N LYS A 168 -26.50 1.30 -2.46
CA LYS A 168 -27.56 0.69 -3.29
C LYS A 168 -28.89 1.42 -3.13
N VAL A 169 -29.24 1.84 -1.92
CA VAL A 169 -30.45 2.63 -1.66
C VAL A 169 -30.35 3.99 -2.35
N ALA A 170 -29.25 4.73 -2.13
CA ALA A 170 -29.01 6.02 -2.78
C ALA A 170 -29.10 5.91 -4.31
N LYS A 171 -28.52 4.86 -4.91
CA LYS A 171 -28.63 4.60 -6.35
C LYS A 171 -30.08 4.36 -6.80
N THR A 172 -30.88 3.68 -5.98
CA THR A 172 -32.30 3.41 -6.28
C THR A 172 -33.10 4.72 -6.25
N ILE A 173 -32.96 5.53 -5.20
CA ILE A 173 -33.62 6.84 -5.10
C ILE A 173 -33.15 7.79 -6.20
N ARG A 174 -31.85 7.82 -6.52
CA ARG A 174 -31.32 8.59 -7.65
C ARG A 174 -32.00 8.23 -8.98
N SER A 175 -32.32 6.96 -9.18
CA SER A 175 -33.04 6.52 -10.38
C SER A 175 -34.48 7.04 -10.40
N LEU A 176 -35.18 7.00 -9.26
CA LEU A 176 -36.54 7.51 -9.13
C LEU A 176 -36.59 9.03 -9.29
N HIS A 177 -35.65 9.75 -8.69
CA HIS A 177 -35.51 11.20 -8.86
C HIS A 177 -35.31 11.59 -10.33
N LYS A 178 -34.49 10.85 -11.10
CA LYS A 178 -34.26 11.11 -12.53
C LYS A 178 -35.47 10.77 -13.40
N THR A 179 -36.27 9.79 -13.00
CA THR A 179 -37.42 9.34 -13.79
C THR A 179 -38.60 9.04 -12.86
N PRO A 180 -39.27 10.07 -12.30
CA PRO A 180 -40.33 9.88 -11.32
C PRO A 180 -41.50 9.04 -11.84
N THR A 181 -41.77 9.12 -13.15
CA THR A 181 -42.80 8.33 -13.84
C THR A 181 -42.56 6.83 -13.83
N SER A 182 -41.35 6.37 -13.51
CA SER A 182 -41.02 4.94 -13.33
C SER A 182 -41.44 4.40 -11.96
N TYR A 183 -41.95 5.26 -11.08
CA TYR A 183 -42.48 4.86 -9.78
C TYR A 183 -43.59 3.81 -9.95
N SER A 184 -43.56 2.80 -9.08
CA SER A 184 -44.57 1.75 -9.03
C SER A 184 -44.68 1.19 -7.61
N VAL A 185 -45.74 0.43 -7.35
CA VAL A 185 -45.98 -0.23 -6.06
C VAL A 185 -44.79 -1.11 -5.63
N HIS A 186 -44.05 -1.68 -6.58
CA HIS A 186 -42.85 -2.46 -6.31
C HIS A 186 -41.75 -1.66 -5.59
N TYR A 187 -41.56 -0.38 -5.96
CA TYR A 187 -40.60 0.49 -5.29
C TYR A 187 -41.03 0.80 -3.85
N GLU A 188 -42.34 0.91 -3.60
CA GLU A 188 -42.89 1.13 -2.26
C GLU A 188 -42.61 -0.05 -1.32
N THR A 189 -42.93 -1.27 -1.76
CA THR A 189 -42.67 -2.49 -0.96
C THR A 189 -41.18 -2.66 -0.68
N LYS A 190 -40.35 -2.34 -1.67
CA LYS A 190 -38.89 -2.38 -1.52
C LYS A 190 -38.38 -1.29 -0.58
N TRP A 191 -38.94 -0.09 -0.66
CA TRP A 191 -38.62 1.02 0.25
C TRP A 191 -38.93 0.66 1.69
N PHE A 192 -40.09 0.06 1.98
CA PHE A 192 -40.44 -0.37 3.34
C PHE A 192 -39.36 -1.28 3.96
N SER A 193 -38.85 -2.24 3.17
CA SER A 193 -37.74 -3.10 3.60
C SER A 193 -36.43 -2.31 3.82
N TYR A 194 -36.20 -1.27 3.02
CA TYR A 194 -35.04 -0.39 3.16
C TYR A 194 -35.17 0.50 4.39
N TYR A 195 -36.34 1.08 4.63
CA TYR A 195 -36.66 1.95 5.75
C TYR A 195 -36.35 1.28 7.09
N ILE A 196 -36.78 0.03 7.30
CA ILE A 196 -36.46 -0.72 8.53
C ILE A 196 -34.94 -0.86 8.70
N ARG A 197 -34.24 -1.26 7.63
CA ARG A 197 -32.79 -1.47 7.68
C ARG A 197 -32.01 -0.16 7.82
N LEU A 198 -32.49 0.95 7.25
CA LEU A 198 -31.90 2.28 7.40
C LEU A 198 -32.04 2.79 8.83
N ASN A 199 -33.19 2.60 9.48
CA ASN A 199 -33.37 2.98 10.88
C ASN A 199 -32.44 2.18 11.81
N ASN A 200 -32.30 0.87 11.57
CA ASN A 200 -31.31 0.06 12.29
C ASN A 200 -29.89 0.58 12.07
N LEU A 201 -29.55 0.96 10.83
CA LEU A 201 -28.25 1.53 10.50
C LEU A 201 -28.01 2.87 11.23
N LEU A 202 -29.01 3.76 11.27
CA LEU A 202 -28.93 5.02 12.02
C LEU A 202 -28.69 4.78 13.51
N PHE A 203 -29.35 3.77 14.08
CA PHE A 203 -29.14 3.37 15.47
C PHE A 203 -27.73 2.83 15.71
N PHE A 204 -27.26 1.89 14.88
CA PHE A 204 -25.95 1.26 15.04
C PHE A 204 -24.78 2.24 14.89
N TYR A 205 -24.91 3.25 14.03
CA TYR A 205 -23.87 4.25 13.79
C TYR A 205 -24.30 5.65 14.27
N LYS A 206 -25.07 5.73 15.36
CA LYS A 206 -25.54 7.01 15.93
C LYS A 206 -24.41 8.01 16.23
N ASN A 207 -23.22 7.51 16.58
CA ASN A 207 -22.05 8.35 16.83
C ASN A 207 -21.45 8.94 15.54
N THR A 208 -21.76 8.35 14.39
CA THR A 208 -21.36 8.84 13.06
C THR A 208 -22.41 9.78 12.48
N PHE A 209 -23.69 9.49 12.72
CA PHE A 209 -24.82 10.32 12.33
C PHE A 209 -25.24 11.25 13.47
N VAL A 210 -24.38 12.22 13.79
CA VAL A 210 -24.57 13.12 14.94
C VAL A 210 -25.80 14.00 14.77
N THR A 211 -26.10 14.43 13.54
CA THR A 211 -27.33 15.15 13.22
C THR A 211 -28.49 14.17 13.13
N PRO A 212 -29.64 14.42 13.80
CA PRO A 212 -30.83 13.60 13.65
C PRO A 212 -31.25 13.53 12.17
N ILE A 213 -31.46 12.31 11.68
CA ILE A 213 -31.92 12.06 10.31
C ILE A 213 -33.32 11.47 10.38
N THR A 214 -34.27 12.16 9.77
CA THR A 214 -35.64 11.68 9.60
C THR A 214 -35.80 11.16 8.19
N LEU A 215 -36.20 9.89 8.06
CA LEU A 215 -36.47 9.25 6.78
C LEU A 215 -37.98 9.06 6.60
N PRO A 216 -38.50 9.22 5.37
CA PRO A 216 -39.92 8.99 5.09
C PRO A 216 -40.23 7.50 5.21
N SER A 217 -41.36 7.16 5.85
CA SER A 217 -41.84 5.78 5.95
C SER A 217 -42.40 5.26 4.61
N PHE A 218 -42.88 6.16 3.73
CA PHE A 218 -43.47 5.87 2.43
C PHE A 218 -42.91 6.80 1.35
N LEU A 219 -42.75 6.30 0.12
CA LEU A 219 -42.30 7.13 -1.02
C LEU A 219 -43.47 7.77 -1.77
N ARG A 220 -44.71 7.28 -1.60
CA ARG A 220 -45.89 7.80 -2.32
C ARG A 220 -46.18 9.26 -2.05
N ASP A 221 -45.83 9.73 -0.86
CA ASP A 221 -46.11 11.09 -0.41
C ASP A 221 -45.00 12.07 -0.81
N GLU A 222 -43.91 11.59 -1.44
CA GLU A 222 -42.77 12.42 -1.82
C GLU A 222 -43.00 13.10 -3.19
N ARG A 223 -42.95 14.43 -3.21
CA ARG A 223 -42.84 15.22 -4.44
C ARG A 223 -41.41 15.12 -5.01
N ILE A 224 -41.20 15.61 -6.23
CA ILE A 224 -39.86 15.61 -6.86
C ILE A 224 -38.80 16.28 -5.97
N ASP A 225 -39.16 17.40 -5.33
CA ASP A 225 -38.28 18.11 -4.38
C ASP A 225 -37.99 17.27 -3.12
N ASP A 226 -38.95 16.45 -2.69
CA ASP A 226 -38.78 15.55 -1.55
C ASP A 226 -37.81 14.42 -1.90
N PHE A 227 -37.89 13.85 -3.12
CA PHE A 227 -36.90 12.88 -3.61
C PHE A 227 -35.49 13.47 -3.71
N ALA A 228 -35.36 14.76 -4.06
CA ALA A 228 -34.07 15.45 -4.09
C ALA A 228 -33.49 15.58 -2.67
N ASN A 229 -34.30 15.96 -1.69
CA ASN A 229 -33.91 16.06 -0.28
C ASN A 229 -33.55 14.68 0.30
N LEU A 230 -34.34 13.65 0.00
CA LEU A 230 -34.08 12.27 0.40
C LEU A 230 -32.78 11.76 -0.21
N LEU A 231 -32.55 12.01 -1.50
CA LEU A 231 -31.32 11.64 -2.17
C LEU A 231 -30.11 12.30 -1.52
N GLN A 232 -30.18 13.62 -1.28
CA GLN A 232 -29.10 14.37 -0.64
C GLN A 232 -28.79 13.80 0.75
N THR A 233 -29.83 13.47 1.53
CA THR A 233 -29.68 12.84 2.85
C THR A 233 -28.96 11.50 2.75
N LEU A 234 -29.38 10.61 1.83
CA LEU A 234 -28.77 9.30 1.63
C LEU A 234 -27.32 9.40 1.11
N GLU A 235 -27.02 10.38 0.27
CA GLU A 235 -25.66 10.65 -0.22
C GLU A 235 -24.76 11.14 0.91
N ASN A 236 -25.24 12.06 1.75
CA ASN A 236 -24.53 12.51 2.95
C ASN A 236 -24.26 11.35 3.91
N MET A 237 -25.27 10.50 4.17
CA MET A 237 -25.09 9.29 4.98
C MET A 237 -24.02 8.36 4.36
N THR A 238 -24.05 8.20 3.03
CA THR A 238 -23.09 7.34 2.31
C THR A 238 -21.67 7.87 2.47
N LEU A 239 -21.47 9.18 2.38
CA LEU A 239 -20.18 9.84 2.59
C LEU A 239 -19.67 9.63 4.02
N LEU A 240 -20.50 9.88 5.03
CA LEU A 240 -20.13 9.70 6.44
C LEU A 240 -19.74 8.24 6.73
N LEU A 241 -20.54 7.29 6.26
CA LEU A 241 -20.27 5.87 6.48
C LEU A 241 -19.03 5.39 5.70
N ARG A 242 -18.78 5.95 4.52
CA ARG A 242 -17.53 5.71 3.76
C ARG A 242 -16.31 6.24 4.52
N SER A 243 -16.40 7.44 5.10
CA SER A 243 -15.33 8.02 5.91
C SER A 243 -15.03 7.14 7.13
N LEU A 244 -16.07 6.67 7.83
CA LEU A 244 -15.91 5.72 8.94
C LEU A 244 -15.25 4.41 8.47
N LEU A 245 -15.70 3.85 7.35
CA LEU A 245 -15.12 2.64 6.78
C LEU A 245 -13.63 2.82 6.47
N LEU A 246 -13.25 3.91 5.82
CA LEU A 246 -11.85 4.21 5.51
C LEU A 246 -11.00 4.36 6.78
N LEU A 247 -11.53 5.02 7.81
CA LEU A 247 -10.88 5.16 9.11
C LEU A 247 -10.64 3.78 9.75
N LYS A 248 -11.68 2.94 9.83
CA LYS A 248 -11.58 1.60 10.42
C LYS A 248 -10.70 0.64 9.62
N GLU A 249 -10.67 0.76 8.30
CA GLU A 249 -9.73 0.02 7.46
C GLU A 249 -8.28 0.43 7.74
N LYS A 250 -8.01 1.72 7.93
CA LYS A 250 -6.68 2.23 8.28
C LYS A 250 -6.24 1.80 9.68
N GLU A 251 -7.14 1.90 10.67
CA GLU A 251 -6.89 1.42 12.04
C GLU A 251 -6.56 -0.08 12.03
N PHE A 252 -7.36 -0.89 11.33
CA PHE A 252 -7.12 -2.33 11.22
C PHE A 252 -5.77 -2.64 10.55
N GLN A 253 -5.41 -1.92 9.48
CA GLN A 253 -4.11 -2.08 8.83
C GLN A 253 -2.96 -1.75 9.78
N ALA A 254 -3.03 -0.62 10.50
CA ALA A 254 -2.01 -0.22 11.45
C ALA A 254 -1.84 -1.27 12.56
N SER A 255 -2.95 -1.71 13.18
CA SER A 255 -2.91 -2.75 14.22
C SER A 255 -2.39 -4.08 13.71
N SER A 256 -2.75 -4.48 12.47
CA SER A 256 -2.25 -5.72 11.87
C SER A 256 -0.75 -5.66 11.55
N ILE A 257 -0.24 -4.50 11.15
CA ILE A 257 1.20 -4.29 10.94
C ILE A 257 1.91 -4.36 12.28
N GLN A 258 1.43 -3.65 13.29
CA GLN A 258 2.02 -3.64 14.63
C GLN A 258 2.08 -5.05 15.22
N ALA A 259 0.96 -5.79 15.21
CA ALA A 259 0.91 -7.15 15.72
C ALA A 259 1.89 -8.10 15.00
N LYS A 260 2.13 -7.89 13.70
CA LYS A 260 3.14 -8.67 12.96
C LYS A 260 4.57 -8.29 13.36
N ILE A 261 4.83 -7.01 13.61
CA ILE A 261 6.15 -6.55 14.09
C ILE A 261 6.41 -7.13 15.47
N ASP A 262 5.44 -7.06 16.37
CA ASP A 262 5.53 -7.60 17.73
C ASP A 262 5.81 -9.10 17.69
N ALA A 263 5.02 -9.87 16.92
CA ALA A 263 5.24 -11.30 16.74
C ALA A 263 6.62 -11.62 16.14
N GLN A 264 7.14 -10.78 15.25
CA GLN A 264 8.50 -10.96 14.71
C GLN A 264 9.57 -10.67 15.76
N ASN A 265 9.41 -9.63 16.59
CA ASN A 265 10.33 -9.33 17.68
C ASN A 265 10.33 -10.44 18.74
N ASP A 266 9.16 -11.00 19.03
CA ASP A 266 9.00 -12.14 19.94
C ASP A 266 9.70 -13.39 19.38
N ASN A 267 9.50 -13.69 18.10
CA ASN A 267 10.20 -14.80 17.44
C ASN A 267 11.71 -14.55 17.42
N PHE A 268 12.18 -13.35 17.13
CA PHE A 268 13.61 -13.04 17.16
C PHE A 268 14.23 -13.34 18.54
N THR A 269 13.48 -13.06 19.61
CA THR A 269 13.92 -13.25 20.98
C THR A 269 13.84 -14.72 21.43
N ASN A 270 12.77 -15.43 21.04
CA ASN A 270 12.41 -16.72 21.63
C ASN A 270 12.53 -17.93 20.67
N ASP A 271 12.52 -17.70 19.35
CA ASP A 271 12.55 -18.75 18.33
C ASP A 271 13.13 -18.23 17.00
N ILE A 272 14.46 -18.24 16.92
CA ILE A 272 15.24 -17.77 15.77
C ILE A 272 14.85 -18.52 14.48
N SER A 273 14.49 -19.81 14.56
CA SER A 273 14.08 -20.58 13.38
C SER A 273 12.80 -20.00 12.79
N THR A 274 11.76 -19.86 13.62
CA THR A 274 10.47 -19.28 13.22
C THR A 274 10.61 -17.83 12.77
N PHE A 275 11.52 -17.05 13.38
CA PHE A 275 11.85 -15.70 12.90
C PHE A 275 12.37 -15.73 11.47
N ILE A 276 13.38 -16.54 11.19
CA ILE A 276 13.99 -16.69 9.85
C ILE A 276 12.93 -17.12 8.83
N GLU A 277 12.11 -18.13 9.15
CA GLU A 277 11.02 -18.56 8.28
C GLU A 277 10.04 -17.42 7.97
N SER A 278 9.63 -16.65 8.99
CA SER A 278 8.70 -15.54 8.84
C SER A 278 9.27 -14.36 8.04
N ALA A 279 10.57 -14.08 8.19
CA ALA A 279 11.27 -13.01 7.50
C ALA A 279 11.50 -13.33 6.01
N LEU A 280 11.76 -14.61 5.71
CA LEU A 280 11.94 -15.10 4.34
C LEU A 280 10.59 -15.39 3.65
N SER A 281 9.53 -15.61 4.41
CA SER A 281 8.15 -15.79 3.96
C SER A 281 7.62 -14.51 3.31
N ARG A 282 7.68 -14.45 1.97
CA ARG A 282 7.13 -13.36 1.14
C ARG A 282 5.59 -13.34 1.09
N THR A 283 4.90 -13.60 2.19
CA THR A 283 3.48 -13.23 2.33
C THR A 283 3.48 -11.72 2.46
N ARG A 284 2.76 -11.02 1.58
CA ARG A 284 2.64 -9.56 1.64
C ARG A 284 2.44 -9.08 3.08
N ARG A 285 3.39 -8.27 3.55
CA ARG A 285 3.14 -7.24 4.56
C ARG A 285 2.16 -6.25 3.97
#